data_AF-A0A967BWL8-F1
#
_entry.id   AF-A0A967BWL8-F1
#
_cell.length_a   1.000
_cell.length_b   1.000
_cell.length_c   1.000
_cell.angle_alpha   90.00
_cell.angle_beta   90.00
_cell.angle_gamma   90.00
#
_symmetry.space_group_name_H-M   'P 1'
#
loop_
_entity.id
_entity.type
_entity.pdbx_description
1 polymer ?
#
loop_
_entity_poly.entity_id
_entity_poly.type
_entity_poly.pdbx_seq_one_letter_code
_entity_poly.pdbx_strand_id
1 'polypeptide(L)'
;MSILTQESIFTTMLQDGPFAVGDHPPFAHPFSRESKDWVRTMREPILKTKYRAVRNQIFDFLGISTFDEILILIHDRRARAETALRAHHLLGNMFGIAGNVREVDRYLYDYARTADDVINSLRSKVLAPYSSYIEMTNEIETALDPVTLLLIIFNDRFHRKARFEAKRKLMLMILAGSIDQRERETDIETKFAAFLDFLNDFVWSPVRQIGDLEINYLHSYHDPDDFSCREVRVVSEEQARSLSPQAGEKLTLIKRRSFRDQGREIPIYVS
;
A
#
# COMPACT_ATOMS: atom_id res chain seq x y z
N MET A 1 19.82 7.14 9.90
CA MET A 1 19.92 6.06 8.89
C MET A 1 19.37 4.77 9.47
N SER A 2 18.13 4.40 9.14
CA SER A 2 17.62 3.02 9.26
C SER A 2 16.28 2.94 8.53
N ILE A 3 16.30 3.14 7.21
CA ILE A 3 15.12 2.90 6.35
C ILE A 3 15.07 1.41 5.93
N LEU A 4 16.06 0.62 6.38
CA LEU A 4 16.18 -0.82 6.17
C LEU A 4 16.02 -1.58 7.50
N THR A 5 15.00 -1.24 8.29
CA THR A 5 14.62 -2.10 9.42
C THR A 5 14.10 -3.44 8.87
N GLN A 6 14.37 -4.52 9.59
CA GLN A 6 14.10 -5.92 9.24
C GLN A 6 12.61 -6.27 8.98
N GLU A 7 11.72 -5.28 9.06
CA GLU A 7 10.27 -5.35 8.87
C GLU A 7 9.82 -4.89 7.47
N SER A 8 10.71 -4.29 6.68
CA SER A 8 10.38 -3.88 5.32
C SER A 8 10.22 -5.10 4.39
N ILE A 9 9.20 -5.06 3.53
CA ILE A 9 8.95 -5.99 2.41
C ILE A 9 10.21 -6.11 1.51
N PHE A 10 11.12 -5.14 1.58
CA PHE A 10 12.37 -5.08 0.83
C PHE A 10 13.54 -5.86 1.44
N THR A 11 13.47 -6.24 2.71
CA THR A 11 14.56 -6.97 3.40
C THR A 11 14.81 -8.37 2.85
N THR A 12 13.91 -8.85 2.02
CA THR A 12 13.88 -10.24 1.55
C THR A 12 14.50 -10.44 0.16
N MET A 13 14.74 -9.34 -0.55
CA MET A 13 15.49 -9.29 -1.81
C MET A 13 16.89 -8.70 -1.62
N LEU A 14 17.41 -8.66 -0.39
CA LEU A 14 18.83 -8.40 -0.15
C LEU A 14 19.69 -9.51 -0.78
N GLN A 15 20.98 -9.23 -1.03
CA GLN A 15 21.90 -10.23 -1.61
C GLN A 15 22.37 -11.30 -0.62
N ASP A 16 22.16 -11.08 0.66
CA ASP A 16 22.34 -12.04 1.75
C ASP A 16 21.02 -12.76 2.12
N GLY A 17 19.93 -12.45 1.41
CA GLY A 17 18.61 -13.05 1.61
C GLY A 17 18.43 -14.40 0.90
N PRO A 18 17.28 -15.06 1.08
CA PRO A 18 17.02 -16.36 0.48
C PRO A 18 17.15 -16.35 -1.04
N PHE A 19 16.73 -15.27 -1.71
CA PHE A 19 16.84 -15.11 -3.17
C PHE A 19 18.14 -14.39 -3.59
N ALA A 20 19.26 -14.63 -2.90
CA ALA A 20 20.58 -14.16 -3.32
C ALA A 20 20.88 -14.58 -4.78
N VAL A 21 21.49 -13.68 -5.56
CA VAL A 21 21.84 -14.00 -6.96
C VAL A 21 23.12 -14.81 -6.97
N GLY A 22 22.99 -16.12 -7.14
CA GLY A 22 24.10 -17.05 -7.29
C GLY A 22 24.58 -17.22 -8.72
N ASP A 23 25.54 -18.14 -8.90
CA ASP A 23 26.07 -18.54 -10.21
C ASP A 23 25.01 -19.16 -11.11
N HIS A 24 24.02 -19.83 -10.51
CA HIS A 24 22.84 -20.35 -11.19
C HIS A 24 21.57 -19.61 -10.74
N PRO A 25 20.53 -19.52 -11.59
CA PRO A 25 19.24 -18.98 -11.20
C PRO A 25 18.63 -19.82 -10.07
N PRO A 26 17.80 -19.22 -9.22
CA PRO A 26 17.17 -19.92 -8.09
C PRO A 26 15.99 -20.79 -8.58
N PHE A 27 16.24 -21.75 -9.46
CA PHE A 27 15.30 -22.81 -9.82
C PHE A 27 15.36 -23.91 -8.76
N ALA A 28 14.44 -23.81 -7.81
CA ALA A 28 14.25 -24.84 -6.81
C ALA A 28 13.06 -25.72 -7.21
N HIS A 29 13.30 -26.78 -8.00
CA HIS A 29 12.27 -27.80 -8.18
C HIS A 29 11.99 -28.45 -6.82
N PRO A 30 10.72 -28.69 -6.44
CA PRO A 30 10.40 -29.37 -5.19
C PRO A 30 11.23 -30.66 -5.02
N PHE A 31 11.92 -30.77 -3.89
CA PHE A 31 12.76 -31.91 -3.51
C PHE A 31 14.05 -32.13 -4.35
N SER A 32 14.46 -31.18 -5.20
CA SER A 32 15.75 -31.24 -5.90
C SER A 32 16.94 -31.14 -4.95
N ARG A 33 18.13 -31.52 -5.42
CA ARG A 33 19.36 -31.45 -4.62
C ARG A 33 19.70 -30.01 -4.28
N GLU A 34 19.55 -29.13 -5.26
CA GLU A 34 19.76 -27.67 -5.17
C GLU A 34 18.83 -27.07 -4.13
N SER A 35 17.54 -27.45 -4.16
CA SER A 35 16.54 -27.00 -3.20
C SER A 35 16.85 -27.47 -1.78
N LYS A 36 17.31 -28.71 -1.62
CA LYS A 36 17.70 -29.27 -0.32
C LYS A 36 18.95 -28.58 0.23
N ASP A 37 19.96 -28.34 -0.62
CA ASP A 37 21.20 -27.67 -0.23
C ASP A 37 20.95 -26.19 0.11
N TRP A 38 20.06 -25.52 -0.61
CA TRP A 38 19.64 -24.15 -0.32
C TRP A 38 18.77 -24.04 0.95
N VAL A 39 17.88 -25.00 1.24
CA VAL A 39 17.16 -25.04 2.53
C VAL A 39 18.13 -25.32 3.69
N ARG A 40 19.21 -26.08 3.46
CA ARG A 40 20.26 -26.35 4.46
C ARG A 40 21.10 -25.12 4.79
N THR A 41 21.28 -24.18 3.87
CA THR A 41 21.96 -22.90 4.16
C THR A 41 21.08 -21.97 5.01
N MET A 42 19.75 -22.06 4.89
CA MET A 42 18.79 -21.34 5.74
C MET A 42 18.56 -22.04 7.08
N ARG A 43 19.57 -22.02 7.97
CA ARG A 43 19.46 -22.65 9.29
C ARG A 43 18.46 -21.95 10.22
N GLU A 44 18.33 -20.64 10.09
CA GLU A 44 17.43 -19.86 10.93
C GLU A 44 15.96 -19.96 10.50
N PRO A 45 15.02 -20.19 11.44
CA PRO A 45 13.59 -20.26 11.13
C PRO A 45 13.04 -19.01 10.44
N ILE A 46 13.56 -17.83 10.78
CA ILE A 46 13.10 -16.55 10.22
C ILE A 46 13.38 -16.44 8.71
N LEU A 47 14.52 -16.96 8.24
CA LEU A 47 14.89 -16.96 6.83
C LEU A 47 13.97 -17.87 6.01
N LYS A 48 13.51 -18.99 6.58
CA LYS A 48 12.54 -19.89 5.93
C LYS A 48 11.18 -19.23 5.76
N THR A 49 10.71 -18.50 6.77
CA THR A 49 9.45 -17.73 6.70
C THR A 49 9.56 -16.63 5.66
N LYS A 50 10.67 -15.87 5.67
CA LYS A 50 11.00 -14.84 4.68
C LYS A 50 11.01 -15.40 3.26
N TYR A 51 11.65 -16.55 3.04
CA TYR A 51 11.63 -17.24 1.75
C TYR A 51 10.21 -17.54 1.28
N ARG A 52 9.39 -18.18 2.13
CA ARG A 52 8.01 -18.56 1.79
C ARG A 52 7.16 -17.35 1.43
N ALA A 53 7.28 -16.26 2.19
CA ALA A 53 6.56 -15.02 1.95
C ALA A 53 6.89 -14.44 0.56
N VAL A 54 8.17 -14.33 0.23
CA VAL A 54 8.61 -13.78 -1.07
C VAL A 54 8.27 -14.69 -2.22
N ARG A 55 8.44 -16.01 -2.05
CA ARG A 55 8.04 -16.98 -3.07
C ARG A 55 6.56 -16.80 -3.40
N ASN A 56 5.71 -16.72 -2.38
CA ASN A 56 4.28 -16.50 -2.57
C ASN A 56 4.02 -15.15 -3.23
N GLN A 57 4.71 -14.08 -2.84
CA GLN A 57 4.59 -12.77 -3.51
C GLN A 57 4.99 -12.83 -4.99
N ILE A 58 6.09 -13.52 -5.34
CA ILE A 58 6.51 -13.72 -6.73
C ILE A 58 5.44 -14.50 -7.50
N PHE A 59 4.87 -15.53 -6.88
CA PHE A 59 3.81 -16.35 -7.46
C PHE A 59 2.54 -15.55 -7.70
N ASP A 60 2.10 -14.78 -6.71
CA ASP A 60 0.96 -13.89 -6.81
C ASP A 60 1.18 -12.80 -7.86
N PHE A 61 2.40 -12.24 -7.93
CA PHE A 61 2.79 -11.19 -8.87
C PHE A 61 2.93 -11.69 -10.32
N LEU A 62 3.39 -12.92 -10.54
CA LEU A 62 3.49 -13.54 -11.87
C LEU A 62 2.23 -14.32 -12.28
N GLY A 63 1.40 -14.70 -11.32
CA GLY A 63 0.15 -15.43 -11.57
C GLY A 63 0.41 -16.91 -11.82
N ILE A 64 1.40 -17.46 -11.11
CA ILE A 64 1.90 -18.82 -11.28
C ILE A 64 1.82 -19.57 -9.97
N SER A 65 1.81 -20.91 -10.02
CA SER A 65 1.78 -21.76 -8.82
C SER A 65 3.14 -22.39 -8.49
N THR A 66 4.05 -22.40 -9.47
CA THR A 66 5.35 -23.07 -9.40
C THR A 66 6.43 -22.26 -10.12
N PHE A 67 7.70 -22.48 -9.75
CA PHE A 67 8.84 -21.88 -10.46
C PHE A 67 8.99 -22.38 -11.89
N ASP A 68 8.44 -23.55 -12.23
CA ASP A 68 8.55 -24.15 -13.57
C ASP A 68 7.79 -23.32 -14.61
N GLU A 69 6.68 -22.70 -14.19
CA GLU A 69 5.90 -21.79 -15.03
C GLU A 69 6.66 -20.50 -15.39
N ILE A 70 7.71 -20.13 -14.64
CA ILE A 70 8.58 -19.00 -15.01
C ILE A 70 9.28 -19.26 -16.35
N LEU A 71 9.66 -20.51 -16.64
CA LEU A 71 10.27 -20.85 -17.92
C LEU A 71 9.31 -20.60 -19.09
N ILE A 72 8.03 -20.85 -18.88
CA ILE A 72 6.97 -20.54 -19.86
C ILE A 72 6.96 -19.03 -20.09
N LEU A 73 6.94 -18.20 -19.04
CA LEU A 73 6.95 -16.74 -19.16
C LEU A 73 8.25 -16.19 -19.79
N ILE A 74 9.38 -16.88 -19.63
CA ILE A 74 10.66 -16.53 -20.25
C ILE A 74 10.67 -16.81 -21.76
N HIS A 75 9.93 -17.82 -22.23
CA HIS A 75 9.95 -18.22 -23.64
C HIS A 75 8.73 -17.76 -24.45
N ASP A 76 7.56 -17.63 -23.81
CA ASP A 76 6.33 -17.18 -24.43
C ASP A 76 6.10 -15.69 -24.19
N ARG A 77 6.19 -14.90 -25.28
CA ARG A 77 5.95 -13.46 -25.24
C ARG A 77 4.50 -13.11 -24.95
N ARG A 78 3.54 -13.93 -25.40
CA ARG A 78 2.11 -13.67 -25.19
C ARG A 78 1.76 -13.90 -23.73
N ALA A 79 2.16 -15.05 -23.17
CA ALA A 79 1.96 -15.34 -21.75
C ALA A 79 2.61 -14.25 -20.88
N ARG A 80 3.81 -13.80 -21.23
CA ARG A 80 4.47 -12.67 -20.53
C ARG A 80 3.66 -11.37 -20.60
N ALA A 81 3.13 -11.01 -21.76
CA ALA A 81 2.35 -9.78 -21.92
C ALA A 81 1.05 -9.81 -21.10
N GLU A 82 0.37 -10.95 -21.07
CA GLU A 82 -0.82 -11.16 -20.25
C GLU A 82 -0.50 -11.07 -18.75
N THR A 83 0.61 -11.70 -18.31
CA THR A 83 1.12 -11.56 -16.94
C THR A 83 1.49 -10.13 -16.60
N ALA A 84 2.17 -9.41 -17.51
CA ALA A 84 2.59 -8.02 -17.31
C ALA A 84 1.39 -7.10 -17.08
N LEU A 85 0.35 -7.20 -17.91
CA LEU A 85 -0.87 -6.42 -17.76
C LEU A 85 -1.52 -6.61 -16.37
N ARG A 86 -1.62 -7.87 -15.92
CA ARG A 86 -2.16 -8.20 -14.60
C ARG A 86 -1.26 -7.66 -13.48
N ALA A 87 0.04 -7.83 -13.62
CA ALA A 87 1.03 -7.37 -12.65
C ALA A 87 1.03 -5.84 -12.51
N HIS A 88 0.90 -5.11 -13.62
CA HIS A 88 0.76 -3.65 -13.61
C HIS A 88 -0.48 -3.23 -12.84
N HIS A 89 -1.62 -3.88 -13.07
CA HIS A 89 -2.84 -3.65 -12.28
C HIS A 89 -2.62 -3.87 -10.77
N LEU A 90 -1.92 -4.95 -10.39
CA LEU A 90 -1.61 -5.22 -8.99
C LEU A 90 -0.70 -4.13 -8.38
N LEU A 91 0.31 -3.66 -9.12
CA LEU A 91 1.19 -2.58 -8.68
C LEU A 91 0.44 -1.25 -8.58
N GLY A 92 -0.46 -0.96 -9.52
CA GLY A 92 -1.33 0.21 -9.48
C GLY A 92 -2.14 0.24 -8.18
N ASN A 93 -2.76 -0.89 -7.82
CA ASN A 93 -3.49 -1.02 -6.56
C ASN A 93 -2.56 -0.90 -5.34
N MET A 94 -1.40 -1.55 -5.37
CA MET A 94 -0.44 -1.56 -4.26
C MET A 94 0.09 -0.16 -3.94
N PHE A 95 0.41 0.63 -4.97
CA PHE A 95 0.94 2.00 -4.82
C PHE A 95 -0.15 3.08 -4.80
N GLY A 96 -1.43 2.69 -4.72
CA GLY A 96 -2.55 3.63 -4.70
C GLY A 96 -2.59 4.56 -5.92
N ILE A 97 -2.17 4.09 -7.10
CA ILE A 97 -2.19 4.87 -8.34
C ILE A 97 -3.64 4.93 -8.82
N ALA A 98 -4.30 6.07 -8.63
CA ALA A 98 -5.61 6.33 -9.17
C ALA A 98 -5.50 6.56 -10.69
N GLY A 99 -6.15 5.73 -11.49
CA GLY A 99 -6.10 5.91 -12.94
C GLY A 99 -6.44 4.70 -13.80
N ASN A 100 -6.33 4.90 -15.12
CA ASN A 100 -6.41 3.84 -16.12
C ASN A 100 -5.04 3.16 -16.31
N VAL A 101 -5.00 2.05 -17.06
CA VAL A 101 -3.77 1.24 -17.29
C VAL A 101 -2.60 2.11 -17.80
N ARG A 102 -2.85 3.11 -18.65
CA ARG A 102 -1.78 3.96 -19.19
C ARG A 102 -1.14 4.85 -18.13
N GLU A 103 -1.92 5.26 -17.13
CA GLU A 103 -1.38 6.05 -16.02
C GLU A 103 -0.50 5.19 -15.14
N VAL A 104 -0.92 3.95 -14.85
CA VAL A 104 -0.09 2.97 -14.15
C VAL A 104 1.21 2.72 -14.91
N ASP A 105 1.15 2.48 -16.21
CA ASP A 105 2.34 2.27 -17.05
C ASP A 105 3.29 3.47 -17.01
N ARG A 106 2.74 4.69 -17.03
CA ARG A 106 3.54 5.92 -16.90
C ARG A 106 4.26 5.99 -15.55
N TYR A 107 3.56 5.73 -14.46
CA TYR A 107 4.19 5.71 -13.13
C TYR A 107 5.28 4.65 -13.02
N LEU A 108 5.02 3.43 -13.52
CA LEU A 108 6.01 2.36 -13.53
C LEU A 108 7.25 2.74 -14.37
N TYR A 109 7.04 3.40 -15.50
CA TYR A 109 8.10 3.95 -16.34
C TYR A 109 8.91 5.02 -15.60
N ASP A 110 8.26 5.92 -14.87
CA ASP A 110 8.91 6.95 -14.06
C ASP A 110 9.72 6.33 -12.91
N TYR A 111 9.18 5.30 -12.23
CA TYR A 111 9.92 4.55 -11.21
C TYR A 111 11.15 3.84 -11.77
N ALA A 112 11.07 3.30 -12.99
CA ALA A 112 12.22 2.71 -13.68
C ALA A 112 13.31 3.76 -13.96
N ARG A 113 12.91 4.94 -14.46
CA ARG A 113 13.85 6.06 -14.67
C ARG A 113 14.48 6.53 -13.37
N THR A 114 13.70 6.72 -12.31
CA THR A 114 14.22 7.08 -10.98
C THR A 114 15.23 6.05 -10.49
N ALA A 115 14.97 4.76 -10.69
CA ALA A 115 15.92 3.71 -10.35
C ALA A 115 17.24 3.83 -11.13
N ASP A 116 17.19 4.10 -12.43
CA ASP A 116 18.38 4.33 -13.26
C ASP A 116 19.16 5.57 -12.82
N ASP A 117 18.48 6.67 -12.50
CA ASP A 117 19.10 7.90 -12.01
C ASP A 117 19.82 7.68 -10.68
N VAL A 118 19.22 6.91 -9.76
CA VAL A 118 19.85 6.53 -8.49
C VAL A 118 21.10 5.68 -8.75
N ILE A 119 21.01 4.68 -9.62
CA ILE A 119 22.15 3.81 -9.98
C ILE A 119 23.29 4.65 -10.57
N ASN A 120 22.97 5.53 -11.52
CA ASN A 120 23.93 6.40 -12.18
C ASN A 120 24.55 7.42 -11.22
N SER A 121 23.76 7.97 -10.30
CA SER A 121 24.24 8.85 -9.23
C SER A 121 25.21 8.13 -8.30
N LEU A 122 24.88 6.90 -7.85
CA LEU A 122 25.78 6.09 -7.03
C LEU A 122 27.08 5.76 -7.77
N ARG A 123 27.02 5.39 -9.06
CA ARG A 123 28.20 5.11 -9.87
C ARG A 123 29.10 6.34 -10.02
N SER A 124 28.52 7.48 -10.37
CA SER A 124 29.27 8.71 -10.70
C SER A 124 29.77 9.46 -9.47
N LYS A 125 29.05 9.41 -8.35
CA LYS A 125 29.40 10.17 -7.13
C LYS A 125 30.08 9.31 -6.07
N VAL A 126 29.49 8.15 -5.76
CA VAL A 126 29.94 7.32 -4.63
C VAL A 126 31.04 6.35 -5.06
N LEU A 127 30.87 5.71 -6.23
CA LEU A 127 31.79 4.72 -6.77
C LEU A 127 32.68 5.28 -7.88
N ALA A 128 32.82 6.61 -7.96
CA ALA A 128 33.60 7.30 -8.99
C ALA A 128 35.01 6.68 -9.17
N PRO A 129 35.77 6.35 -8.11
CA PRO A 129 37.10 5.74 -8.24
C PRO A 129 37.11 4.36 -8.90
N TYR A 130 35.96 3.67 -8.89
CA TYR A 130 35.78 2.33 -9.44
C TYR A 130 34.94 2.32 -10.73
N SER A 131 34.47 3.48 -11.19
CA SER A 131 33.51 3.60 -12.28
C SER A 131 33.98 2.99 -13.60
N SER A 132 35.29 3.07 -13.89
CA SER A 132 35.92 2.44 -15.07
C SER A 132 35.86 0.92 -15.07
N TYR A 133 35.66 0.29 -13.91
CA TYR A 133 35.53 -1.16 -13.76
C TYR A 133 34.07 -1.61 -13.61
N ILE A 134 33.12 -0.67 -13.58
CA ILE A 134 31.68 -0.92 -13.38
C ILE A 134 30.93 -0.52 -14.65
N GLU A 135 30.95 -1.43 -15.62
CA GLU A 135 30.07 -1.33 -16.80
C GLU A 135 28.65 -1.74 -16.45
N MET A 136 27.64 -1.03 -16.98
CA MET A 136 26.24 -1.45 -16.86
C MET A 136 25.84 -2.30 -18.05
N THR A 137 25.00 -3.29 -17.81
CA THR A 137 24.44 -4.13 -18.86
C THR A 137 23.31 -3.38 -19.58
N ASN A 138 23.47 -3.07 -20.86
CA ASN A 138 22.51 -2.28 -21.65
C ASN A 138 21.10 -2.89 -21.65
N GLU A 139 21.01 -4.21 -21.64
CA GLU A 139 19.74 -4.95 -21.57
C GLU A 139 18.98 -4.68 -20.26
N ILE A 140 19.69 -4.38 -19.17
CA ILE A 140 19.08 -4.05 -17.87
C ILE A 140 18.73 -2.57 -17.81
N GLU A 141 19.58 -1.70 -18.35
CA GLU A 141 19.30 -0.26 -18.44
C GLU A 141 18.04 0.01 -19.28
N THR A 142 17.87 -0.71 -20.39
CA THR A 142 16.69 -0.59 -21.26
C THR A 142 15.46 -1.35 -20.77
N ALA A 143 15.59 -2.22 -19.76
CA ALA A 143 14.46 -2.93 -19.16
C ALA A 143 13.73 -2.03 -18.15
N LEU A 144 12.53 -1.60 -18.52
CA LEU A 144 11.69 -0.68 -17.74
C LEU A 144 10.51 -1.37 -17.05
N ASP A 145 10.15 -2.55 -17.54
CA ASP A 145 9.02 -3.31 -17.03
C ASP A 145 9.44 -4.18 -15.82
N PRO A 146 8.76 -4.07 -14.67
CA PRO A 146 9.12 -4.82 -13.46
C PRO A 146 8.98 -6.33 -13.64
N VAL A 147 8.03 -6.81 -14.46
CA VAL A 147 7.90 -8.25 -14.76
C VAL A 147 9.11 -8.74 -15.53
N THR A 148 9.55 -8.00 -16.54
CA THR A 148 10.74 -8.30 -17.33
C THR A 148 11.98 -8.36 -16.44
N LEU A 149 12.18 -7.37 -15.57
CA LEU A 149 13.31 -7.36 -14.63
C LEU A 149 13.27 -8.56 -13.68
N LEU A 150 12.10 -8.93 -13.17
CA LEU A 150 11.93 -10.11 -12.32
C LEU A 150 12.27 -11.40 -13.06
N LEU A 151 11.77 -11.57 -14.28
CA LEU A 151 12.04 -12.77 -15.10
C LEU A 151 13.53 -12.91 -15.46
N ILE A 152 14.26 -11.80 -15.63
CA ILE A 152 15.71 -11.83 -15.86
C ILE A 152 16.45 -12.50 -14.69
N ILE A 153 16.00 -12.32 -13.44
CA ILE A 153 16.61 -12.94 -12.24
C ILE A 153 16.58 -14.47 -12.33
N PHE A 154 15.57 -15.03 -13.00
CA PHE A 154 15.40 -16.46 -13.19
C PHE A 154 15.90 -16.96 -14.55
N ASN A 155 16.42 -16.10 -15.42
CA ASN A 155 16.81 -16.50 -16.76
C ASN A 155 18.31 -16.82 -16.85
N ASP A 156 18.63 -18.10 -17.10
CA ASP A 156 20.02 -18.57 -17.14
C ASP A 156 20.84 -18.03 -18.31
N ARG A 157 20.19 -17.46 -19.34
CA ARG A 157 20.90 -16.78 -20.43
C ARG A 157 21.65 -15.53 -19.97
N PHE A 158 21.24 -14.95 -18.84
CA PHE A 158 21.89 -13.78 -18.27
C PHE A 158 22.95 -14.21 -17.26
N HIS A 159 24.15 -13.64 -17.41
CA HIS A 159 25.24 -13.84 -16.44
C HIS A 159 24.84 -13.31 -15.04
N ARG A 160 25.46 -13.84 -13.98
CA ARG A 160 25.23 -13.46 -12.58
C ARG A 160 25.18 -11.94 -12.37
N LYS A 161 26.08 -11.20 -13.02
CA LYS A 161 26.13 -9.72 -12.96
C LYS A 161 24.83 -9.08 -13.47
N ALA A 162 24.36 -9.47 -14.64
CA ALA A 162 23.13 -8.93 -15.23
C ALA A 162 21.89 -9.28 -14.39
N ARG A 163 21.82 -10.50 -13.85
CA ARG A 163 20.76 -10.90 -12.92
C ARG A 163 20.78 -10.09 -11.62
N PHE A 164 21.97 -9.79 -11.10
CA PHE A 164 22.15 -8.91 -9.97
C PHE A 164 21.70 -7.47 -10.26
N GLU A 165 22.09 -6.93 -11.41
CA GLU A 165 21.69 -5.58 -11.85
C GLU A 165 20.18 -5.48 -12.03
N ALA A 166 19.54 -6.48 -12.64
CA ALA A 166 18.09 -6.55 -12.82
C ALA A 166 17.37 -6.53 -11.47
N LYS A 167 17.81 -7.38 -10.54
CA LYS A 167 17.28 -7.43 -9.18
C LYS A 167 17.44 -6.09 -8.45
N ARG A 168 18.63 -5.46 -8.54
CA ARG A 168 18.88 -4.15 -7.93
C ARG A 168 17.95 -3.08 -8.50
N LYS A 169 17.79 -3.02 -9.83
CA LYS A 169 16.90 -2.05 -10.49
C LYS A 169 15.44 -2.25 -10.05
N LEU A 170 14.96 -3.49 -10.07
CA LEU A 170 13.62 -3.83 -9.59
C LEU A 170 13.39 -3.36 -8.15
N MET A 171 14.37 -3.56 -7.27
CA MET A 171 14.27 -3.10 -5.87
C MET A 171 14.15 -1.59 -5.75
N LEU A 172 14.94 -0.85 -6.52
CA LEU A 172 14.88 0.61 -6.52
C LEU A 172 13.56 1.12 -7.10
N MET A 173 12.98 0.45 -8.09
CA MET A 173 11.64 0.77 -8.60
C MET A 173 10.57 0.63 -7.51
N ILE A 174 10.59 -0.45 -6.74
CA ILE A 174 9.57 -0.65 -5.70
C ILE A 174 9.77 0.37 -4.56
N LEU A 175 11.02 0.73 -4.23
CA LEU A 175 11.30 1.80 -3.28
C LEU A 175 10.79 3.15 -3.77
N ALA A 176 11.02 3.50 -5.05
CA ALA A 176 10.51 4.72 -5.66
C ALA A 176 8.97 4.79 -5.59
N GLY A 177 8.29 3.70 -5.95
CA GLY A 177 6.83 3.63 -5.83
C GLY A 177 6.31 3.74 -4.40
N SER A 178 7.02 3.17 -3.43
CA SER A 178 6.65 3.28 -2.00
C SER A 178 6.84 4.70 -1.45
N ILE A 179 7.87 5.41 -1.91
CA ILE A 179 8.12 6.81 -1.53
C ILE A 179 7.04 7.70 -2.15
N ASP A 180 6.79 7.56 -3.45
CA ASP A 180 5.78 8.34 -4.15
C ASP A 180 4.36 8.09 -3.61
N GLN A 181 4.02 6.84 -3.27
CA GLN A 181 2.79 6.53 -2.55
C GLN A 181 2.73 7.27 -1.22
N ARG A 182 3.78 7.19 -0.41
CA ARG A 182 3.84 7.85 0.90
C ARG A 182 3.72 9.36 0.74
N GLU A 183 4.35 9.97 -0.26
CA GLU A 183 4.25 11.40 -0.55
C GLU A 183 2.80 11.80 -0.87
N ARG A 184 2.12 11.03 -1.72
CA ARG A 184 0.68 11.21 -2.04
C ARG A 184 -0.24 10.98 -0.83
N GLU A 185 0.12 10.06 0.06
CA GLU A 185 -0.60 9.84 1.33
C GLU A 185 -0.31 10.97 2.33
N THR A 186 0.90 11.52 2.41
CA THR A 186 1.23 12.63 3.32
C THR A 186 0.59 13.95 2.93
N ASP A 187 0.06 14.08 1.71
CA ASP A 187 -0.85 15.16 1.30
C ASP A 187 -2.22 15.13 2.05
N ILE A 188 -2.34 14.30 3.10
CA ILE A 188 -3.40 14.35 4.11
C ILE A 188 -3.52 15.75 4.74
N GLU A 189 -2.44 16.52 4.91
CA GLU A 189 -2.56 17.87 5.49
C GLU A 189 -3.43 18.78 4.61
N THR A 190 -3.26 18.73 3.29
CA THR A 190 -4.12 19.44 2.33
C THR A 190 -5.56 18.91 2.37
N LYS A 191 -5.75 17.59 2.49
CA LYS A 191 -7.09 16.98 2.62
C LYS A 191 -7.76 17.30 3.95
N PHE A 192 -6.99 17.44 5.03
CA PHE A 192 -7.47 17.80 6.36
C PHE A 192 -7.80 19.29 6.42
N ALA A 193 -6.99 20.15 5.79
CA ALA A 193 -7.32 21.57 5.60
C ALA A 193 -8.62 21.72 4.81
N ALA A 194 -8.78 21.02 3.68
CA ALA A 194 -10.03 21.02 2.90
C ALA A 194 -11.23 20.48 3.71
N PHE A 195 -11.02 19.51 4.59
CA PHE A 195 -12.06 19.02 5.49
C PHE A 195 -12.41 20.04 6.59
N LEU A 196 -11.43 20.75 7.16
CA LEU A 196 -11.68 21.83 8.11
C LEU A 196 -12.43 22.99 7.45
N ASP A 197 -12.08 23.35 6.20
CA ASP A 197 -12.80 24.36 5.42
C ASP A 197 -14.26 23.93 5.19
N PHE A 198 -14.50 22.67 4.83
CA PHE A 198 -15.85 22.12 4.73
C PHE A 198 -16.62 22.22 6.07
N LEU A 199 -15.99 21.93 7.20
CA LEU A 199 -16.63 22.05 8.51
C LEU A 199 -16.97 23.52 8.83
N ASN A 200 -16.07 24.45 8.53
CA ASN A 200 -16.31 25.89 8.69
C ASN A 200 -17.48 26.38 7.84
N ASP A 201 -17.53 25.97 6.58
CA ASP A 201 -18.49 26.49 5.60
C ASP A 201 -19.91 25.94 5.81
N PHE A 202 -20.02 24.66 6.22
CA PHE A 202 -21.29 23.94 6.19
C PHE A 202 -21.79 23.45 7.55
N VAL A 203 -20.91 23.30 8.54
CA VAL A 203 -21.22 22.61 9.81
C VAL A 203 -21.13 23.52 11.03
N TRP A 204 -20.29 24.56 11.02
CA TRP A 204 -20.15 25.47 12.16
C TRP A 204 -21.05 26.70 11.98
N SER A 205 -21.81 27.04 13.04
CA SER A 205 -22.65 28.23 13.06
C SER A 205 -21.81 29.46 13.46
N PRO A 206 -21.74 30.53 12.66
CA PRO A 206 -20.92 31.71 12.97
C PRO A 206 -21.44 32.52 14.18
N VAL A 207 -22.64 32.19 14.68
CA VAL A 207 -23.28 32.89 15.80
C VAL A 207 -22.96 32.23 17.15
N ARG A 208 -22.59 30.94 17.16
CA ARG A 208 -22.26 30.19 18.38
C ARG A 208 -20.75 30.10 18.56
N GLN A 209 -20.27 30.27 19.78
CA GLN A 209 -18.85 30.07 20.08
C GLN A 209 -18.49 28.59 19.88
N ILE A 210 -17.31 28.34 19.28
CA ILE A 210 -16.79 26.99 19.09
C ILE A 210 -16.64 26.34 20.48
N GLY A 211 -17.36 25.25 20.72
CA GLY A 211 -17.39 24.54 22.01
C GLY A 211 -18.65 24.78 22.85
N ASP A 212 -19.50 25.73 22.47
CA ASP A 212 -20.79 25.99 23.13
C ASP A 212 -21.84 24.95 22.70
N LEU A 213 -21.87 23.84 23.45
CA LEU A 213 -22.76 22.71 23.21
C LEU A 213 -24.04 22.88 24.02
N GLU A 214 -25.13 23.23 23.34
CA GLU A 214 -26.46 23.25 23.94
C GLU A 214 -26.94 21.79 24.12
N ILE A 215 -26.80 21.29 25.35
CA ILE A 215 -27.14 19.91 25.71
C ILE A 215 -28.67 19.75 25.71
N ASN A 216 -29.15 18.79 24.93
CA ASN A 216 -30.56 18.41 24.89
C ASN A 216 -30.68 16.88 25.06
N TYR A 217 -31.87 16.43 25.44
CA TYR A 217 -32.19 15.01 25.58
C TYR A 217 -33.40 14.66 24.71
N LEU A 218 -33.39 13.46 24.14
CA LEU A 218 -34.61 12.83 23.62
C LEU A 218 -35.24 12.03 24.75
N HIS A 219 -36.45 12.42 25.14
CA HIS A 219 -37.31 11.60 25.98
C HIS A 219 -38.20 10.79 25.06
N SER A 220 -38.01 9.46 25.05
CA SER A 220 -38.76 8.53 24.23
C SER A 220 -39.60 7.58 25.09
N TYR A 221 -40.81 7.30 24.62
CA TYR A 221 -41.71 6.31 25.20
C TYR A 221 -41.78 5.09 24.29
N HIS A 222 -41.58 3.91 24.88
CA HIS A 222 -41.49 2.63 24.21
C HIS A 222 -42.63 1.71 24.63
N ASP A 223 -43.15 0.96 23.67
CA ASP A 223 -44.10 -0.10 23.95
C ASP A 223 -43.45 -1.22 24.81
N PRO A 224 -44.14 -1.71 25.85
CA PRO A 224 -43.58 -2.72 26.76
C PRO A 224 -43.43 -4.11 26.12
N ASP A 225 -44.17 -4.44 25.07
CA ASP A 225 -44.19 -5.76 24.46
C ASP A 225 -43.15 -5.90 23.33
N ASP A 226 -42.94 -4.83 22.54
CA ASP A 226 -42.03 -4.86 21.38
C ASP A 226 -40.94 -3.77 21.36
N PHE A 227 -40.89 -2.91 22.38
CA PHE A 227 -39.95 -1.78 22.51
C PHE A 227 -40.02 -0.73 21.39
N SER A 228 -41.05 -0.76 20.54
CA SER A 228 -41.24 0.25 19.49
C SER A 228 -41.43 1.64 20.08
N CYS A 229 -40.76 2.64 19.49
CA CYS A 229 -40.88 4.03 19.94
C CYS A 229 -42.23 4.60 19.50
N ARG A 230 -43.11 4.92 20.45
CA ARG A 230 -44.44 5.49 20.18
C ARG A 230 -44.43 7.00 20.18
N GLU A 231 -43.61 7.61 21.03
CA GLU A 231 -43.51 9.06 21.12
C GLU A 231 -42.08 9.48 21.43
N VAL A 232 -41.66 10.60 20.86
CA VAL A 232 -40.38 11.21 21.15
C VAL A 232 -40.51 12.73 21.26
N ARG A 233 -39.89 13.30 22.30
CA ARG A 233 -39.83 14.75 22.52
C ARG A 233 -38.40 15.17 22.83
N VAL A 234 -38.03 16.34 22.33
CA VAL A 234 -36.75 16.98 22.69
C VAL A 234 -36.97 17.82 23.94
N VAL A 235 -36.19 17.57 24.98
CA VAL A 235 -36.23 18.30 26.26
C VAL A 235 -34.88 18.94 26.56
N SER A 236 -34.91 20.09 27.24
CA SER A 236 -33.69 20.78 27.66
C SER A 236 -32.99 20.02 28.79
N GLU A 237 -31.72 20.34 29.06
CA GLU A 237 -30.99 19.74 30.19
C GLU A 237 -31.68 19.97 31.55
N GLU A 238 -32.23 21.16 31.79
CA GLU A 238 -32.96 21.46 33.03
C GLU A 238 -34.22 20.60 33.18
N GLN A 239 -34.95 20.38 32.08
CA GLN A 239 -36.11 19.49 32.05
C GLN A 239 -35.69 18.04 32.23
N ALA A 240 -34.63 17.59 31.57
CA ALA A 240 -34.12 16.23 31.72
C ALA A 240 -33.66 15.91 33.15
N ARG A 241 -33.06 16.88 33.86
CA ARG A 241 -32.66 16.72 35.27
C ARG A 241 -33.84 16.57 36.23
N SER A 242 -35.02 17.09 35.87
CA SER A 242 -36.24 16.94 36.68
C SER A 242 -37.08 15.71 36.30
N LEU A 243 -36.71 15.02 35.21
CA LEU A 243 -37.37 13.79 34.76
C LEU A 243 -36.66 12.56 35.31
N SER A 244 -37.42 11.65 35.91
CA SER A 244 -36.96 10.30 36.27
C SER A 244 -37.65 9.31 35.34
N PRO A 245 -36.94 8.72 34.35
CA PRO A 245 -37.57 7.82 33.39
C PRO A 245 -38.21 6.63 34.10
N GLN A 246 -39.46 6.35 33.75
CA GLN A 246 -40.18 5.17 34.24
C GLN A 246 -39.98 3.96 33.32
N ALA A 247 -40.55 2.81 33.69
CA ALA A 247 -40.50 1.62 32.84
C ALA A 247 -41.15 1.92 31.47
N GLY A 248 -40.43 1.65 30.38
CA GLY A 248 -40.84 2.01 29.01
C GLY A 248 -40.36 3.39 28.56
N GLU A 249 -39.73 4.19 29.41
CA GLU A 249 -39.17 5.50 29.03
C GLU A 249 -37.65 5.48 28.96
N LYS A 250 -37.10 6.25 28.02
CA LYS A 250 -35.66 6.44 27.90
C LYS A 250 -35.32 7.90 27.69
N LEU A 251 -34.32 8.38 28.43
CA LEU A 251 -33.66 9.65 28.18
C LEU A 251 -32.33 9.39 27.45
N THR A 252 -32.20 9.91 26.24
CA THR A 252 -30.98 9.77 25.42
C THR A 252 -30.37 11.16 25.22
N LEU A 253 -29.13 11.33 25.67
CA LEU A 253 -28.35 12.54 25.42
C LEU A 253 -28.16 12.73 23.91
N ILE A 254 -28.47 13.92 23.40
CA ILE A 254 -28.24 14.27 22.01
C ILE A 254 -27.45 15.57 21.91
N LYS A 255 -26.50 15.59 20.98
CA LYS A 255 -25.73 16.80 20.65
C LYS A 255 -26.41 17.51 19.49
N ARG A 256 -26.74 18.78 19.69
CA ARG A 256 -27.29 19.64 18.64
C ARG A 256 -26.15 20.16 17.76
N ARG A 257 -26.23 19.93 16.45
CA ARG A 257 -25.39 20.55 15.43
C ARG A 257 -26.28 21.40 14.52
N SER A 258 -25.73 22.47 13.96
CA SER A 258 -26.45 23.34 13.01
C SER A 258 -25.83 23.16 11.64
N PHE A 259 -26.62 22.80 10.65
CA PHE A 259 -26.19 22.73 9.26
C PHE A 259 -26.75 23.93 8.51
N ARG A 260 -25.98 24.45 7.55
CA ARG A 260 -26.46 25.54 6.70
C ARG A 260 -26.75 25.01 5.31
N ASP A 261 -28.01 25.12 4.88
CA ASP A 261 -28.43 24.80 3.52
C ASP A 261 -29.32 25.91 2.96
N GLN A 262 -28.97 26.42 1.77
CA GLN A 262 -29.67 27.52 1.08
C GLN A 262 -29.99 28.74 1.96
N GLY A 263 -29.07 29.09 2.87
CA GLY A 263 -29.24 30.24 3.78
C GLY A 263 -30.15 29.99 4.99
N ARG A 264 -30.65 28.76 5.18
CA ARG A 264 -31.39 28.34 6.38
C ARG A 264 -30.49 27.53 7.31
N GLU A 265 -30.67 27.72 8.62
CA GLU A 265 -29.99 26.93 9.65
C GLU A 265 -30.89 25.76 10.04
N ILE A 266 -30.44 24.53 9.74
CA ILE A 266 -31.17 23.29 9.99
C ILE A 266 -30.53 22.62 11.22
N PRO A 267 -31.24 22.52 12.35
CA PRO A 267 -30.73 21.79 13.50
C PRO A 267 -30.77 20.29 13.22
N ILE A 268 -29.62 19.63 13.34
CA ILE A 268 -29.49 18.17 13.27
C ILE A 268 -29.02 17.68 14.64
N TYR A 269 -29.73 16.69 15.16
CA TYR A 269 -29.43 16.06 16.44
C TYR A 269 -28.70 14.75 16.20
N VAL A 270 -27.55 14.60 16.84
CA VAL A 270 -26.70 13.41 16.70
C VAL A 270 -26.47 12.82 18.09
N SER A 271 -26.72 11.52 18.28
CA SER A 271 -26.41 10.79 19.52
C SER A 271 -24.97 10.30 19.52
#